data_AF-A0A6C9QF58-F1
#
_entry.id   AF-A0A6C9QF58-F1
#
_cell.length_a   1.000
_cell.length_b   1.000
_cell.length_c   1.000
_cell.angle_alpha   90.00
_cell.angle_beta   90.00
_cell.angle_gamma   90.00
#
_symmetry.space_group_name_H-M   'P 1'
#
loop_
_entity.id
_entity.type
_entity.pdbx_description
1 polymer ?
#
loop_
_entity_poly.entity_id
_entity_poly.type
_entity_poly.pdbx_seq_one_letter_code
_entity_poly.pdbx_strand_id
1 'polypeptide(L)'
;MSDYHHGVQVLEINDGTRVISTVSTAIVGMVCTASDADAETFPVNKPVLITNVQSAIAKAGKKGTLAASLQAIADQSKPVTVVVRVEDGTGDDEETKLAQTVSNIIGTTDENGQYTGLKALMGAESVTGVKPRILGVPGLDTKEVAVALASVCQELNAFGYISAWGCKTISEAKAYRQNFSQRELMVIWPDFLAWDTVTSTTATAYATARALGLRAKIDQEQGWHKTLSNVGVNGVTGISASVFWDLQKSGTDADLLNEAGVTTLVRRDGFR
;
A
#
# COMPACT_ATOMS: atom_id res chain seq x y z
N MET A 1 -50.46 -24.17 17.11
CA MET A 1 -49.15 -24.73 16.68
C MET A 1 -49.35 -25.42 15.33
N SER A 2 -49.40 -24.65 14.27
CA SER A 2 -49.44 -25.10 12.86
C SER A 2 -48.60 -24.08 12.10
N ASP A 3 -47.53 -24.39 11.38
CA ASP A 3 -47.19 -25.59 10.63
C ASP A 3 -45.74 -25.99 10.88
N TYR A 4 -45.51 -27.20 11.39
CA TYR A 4 -44.18 -27.80 11.47
C TYR A 4 -44.05 -28.83 10.35
N HIS A 5 -43.17 -28.56 9.37
CA HIS A 5 -42.89 -29.49 8.27
C HIS A 5 -41.52 -30.14 8.48
N HIS A 6 -41.49 -31.47 8.56
CA HIS A 6 -40.26 -32.27 8.60
C HIS A 6 -40.11 -33.00 7.27
N GLY A 7 -39.23 -32.50 6.40
CA GLY A 7 -39.01 -32.99 5.04
C GLY A 7 -38.27 -31.97 4.18
N VAL A 8 -37.90 -32.37 2.96
CA VAL A 8 -37.35 -31.44 1.95
C VAL A 8 -38.51 -30.74 1.26
N GLN A 9 -38.52 -29.41 1.31
CA GLN A 9 -39.48 -28.59 0.58
C GLN A 9 -38.82 -28.04 -0.68
N VAL A 10 -39.50 -28.12 -1.81
CA VAL A 10 -39.09 -27.45 -3.06
C VAL A 10 -39.91 -26.16 -3.16
N LEU A 11 -39.23 -25.01 -3.06
CA LEU A 11 -39.78 -23.72 -3.46
C LEU A 11 -39.18 -23.33 -4.81
N GLU A 12 -40.05 -23.19 -5.82
CA GLU A 12 -39.66 -22.63 -7.10
C GLU A 12 -39.64 -21.10 -6.97
N ILE A 13 -38.45 -20.57 -6.67
CA ILE A 13 -38.21 -19.13 -6.56
C ILE A 13 -37.89 -18.62 -7.96
N ASN A 14 -38.85 -17.94 -8.57
CA ASN A 14 -38.71 -17.30 -9.89
C ASN A 14 -38.29 -15.82 -9.75
N ASP A 15 -37.45 -15.52 -8.74
CA ASP A 15 -36.83 -14.21 -8.60
C ASP A 15 -35.79 -14.04 -9.72
N GLY A 16 -35.85 -12.90 -10.41
CA GLY A 16 -35.01 -12.60 -11.56
C GLY A 16 -33.50 -12.70 -11.30
N THR A 17 -32.69 -12.49 -12.35
CA THR A 17 -31.23 -12.54 -12.29
C THR A 17 -30.67 -11.87 -11.03
N ARG A 18 -30.10 -12.67 -10.12
CA ARG A 18 -29.32 -12.16 -9.00
C ARG A 18 -28.12 -11.41 -9.58
N VAL A 19 -28.08 -10.10 -9.40
CA VAL A 19 -26.91 -9.31 -9.79
C VAL A 19 -25.72 -9.76 -8.97
N ILE A 20 -24.69 -10.27 -9.64
CA ILE A 20 -23.39 -10.50 -9.00
C ILE A 20 -22.75 -9.13 -8.84
N SER A 21 -22.73 -8.60 -7.62
CA SER A 21 -21.94 -7.41 -7.32
C SER A 21 -20.46 -7.80 -7.35
N THR A 22 -19.70 -7.27 -8.31
CA THR A 22 -18.25 -7.40 -8.30
C THR A 22 -17.70 -6.63 -7.10
N VAL A 23 -16.99 -7.34 -6.21
CA VAL A 23 -16.28 -6.70 -5.09
C VAL A 23 -15.22 -5.77 -5.67
N SER A 24 -15.21 -4.51 -5.24
CA SER A 24 -14.16 -3.56 -5.66
C SER A 24 -12.83 -3.97 -5.03
N THR A 25 -11.92 -4.51 -5.83
CA THR A 25 -10.58 -4.92 -5.37
C THR A 25 -9.57 -3.77 -5.45
N ALA A 26 -9.87 -2.73 -6.23
CA ALA A 26 -9.01 -1.57 -6.46
C ALA A 26 -9.16 -0.47 -5.40
N ILE A 27 -9.32 -0.84 -4.13
CA ILE A 27 -9.38 0.11 -3.00
C ILE A 27 -8.04 0.08 -2.27
N VAL A 28 -7.36 1.21 -2.28
CA VAL A 28 -6.06 1.39 -1.61
C VAL A 28 -6.31 1.79 -0.15
N GLY A 29 -5.57 1.19 0.78
CA GLY A 29 -5.46 1.62 2.17
C GLY A 29 -4.03 1.99 2.48
N MET A 30 -3.78 3.21 2.95
CA MET A 30 -2.43 3.63 3.31
C MET A 30 -2.38 4.33 4.65
N VAL A 31 -1.29 4.11 5.36
CA VAL A 31 -0.92 4.86 6.57
C VAL A 31 0.26 5.76 6.24
N CYS A 32 0.21 7.00 6.70
CA CYS A 32 1.23 8.00 6.38
C CYS A 32 1.31 9.06 7.48
N THR A 33 2.41 9.78 7.52
CA THR A 33 2.54 10.98 8.34
C THR A 33 2.41 12.23 7.50
N ALA A 34 1.87 13.29 8.12
CA ALA A 34 1.80 14.63 7.56
C ALA A 34 1.42 15.64 8.65
N SER A 35 2.41 16.24 9.29
CA SER A 35 2.19 17.22 10.36
C SER A 35 1.51 18.51 9.90
N ASP A 36 1.61 18.87 8.61
CA ASP A 36 1.02 20.08 8.02
C ASP A 36 -0.21 19.81 7.13
N ALA A 37 -0.76 18.59 7.15
CA ALA A 37 -2.02 18.29 6.50
C ALA A 37 -3.20 18.98 7.18
N ASP A 38 -4.21 19.33 6.39
CA ASP A 38 -5.47 19.89 6.88
C ASP A 38 -6.15 18.91 7.86
N ALA A 39 -6.28 19.31 9.12
CA ALA A 39 -6.74 18.41 10.18
C ALA A 39 -8.22 18.03 10.06
N GLU A 40 -9.03 18.86 9.38
CA GLU A 40 -10.44 18.53 9.10
C GLU A 40 -10.57 17.46 8.02
N THR A 41 -9.78 17.58 6.96
CA THR A 41 -9.77 16.58 5.87
C THR A 41 -9.02 15.31 6.27
N PHE A 42 -7.94 15.44 7.05
CA PHE A 42 -7.09 14.33 7.49
C PHE A 42 -6.98 14.30 9.02
N PRO A 43 -8.06 13.97 9.75
CA PRO A 43 -7.98 13.75 11.19
C PRO A 43 -6.95 12.66 11.54
N VAL A 44 -6.25 12.85 12.65
CA VAL A 44 -5.27 11.87 13.16
C VAL A 44 -6.00 10.57 13.55
N ASN A 45 -5.41 9.43 13.20
CA ASN A 45 -5.86 8.07 13.50
C ASN A 45 -7.28 7.70 13.03
N LYS A 46 -7.88 8.50 12.14
CA LYS A 46 -9.20 8.20 11.59
C LYS A 46 -9.10 7.87 10.11
N PRO A 47 -9.70 6.75 9.65
CA PRO A 47 -9.78 6.44 8.24
C PRO A 47 -10.61 7.48 7.49
N VAL A 48 -10.03 8.06 6.45
CA VAL A 48 -10.69 9.04 5.57
C VAL A 48 -10.81 8.45 4.18
N LEU A 49 -12.01 8.55 3.61
CA LEU A 49 -12.27 8.16 2.24
C LEU A 49 -11.88 9.28 1.27
N ILE A 50 -11.01 8.96 0.31
CA ILE A 50 -10.63 9.82 -0.79
C ILE A 50 -11.17 9.21 -2.08
N THR A 51 -12.12 9.90 -2.71
CA THR A 51 -12.69 9.51 -4.01
C THR A 51 -11.95 10.17 -5.18
N ASN A 52 -11.20 11.24 -4.93
CA ASN A 52 -10.35 11.90 -5.92
C ASN A 52 -8.99 12.25 -5.29
N VAL A 53 -8.01 11.40 -5.60
CA VAL A 53 -6.64 11.49 -5.09
C VAL A 53 -6.00 12.84 -5.45
N GLN A 54 -6.20 13.34 -6.67
CA GLN A 54 -5.57 14.59 -7.13
C GLN A 54 -6.05 15.81 -6.34
N SER A 55 -7.35 15.91 -6.06
CA SER A 55 -7.88 17.01 -5.24
C SER A 55 -7.43 16.94 -3.78
N ALA A 56 -7.21 15.73 -3.26
CA ALA A 56 -6.82 15.53 -1.87
C ALA A 56 -5.38 15.99 -1.59
N ILE A 57 -4.50 15.94 -2.60
CA ILE A 57 -3.09 16.39 -2.48
C ILE A 57 -3.00 17.85 -2.04
N ALA A 58 -3.91 18.72 -2.49
CA ALA A 58 -3.91 20.13 -2.10
C ALA A 58 -4.07 20.35 -0.59
N LYS A 59 -4.66 19.37 0.11
CA LYS A 59 -4.91 19.38 1.56
C LYS A 59 -3.98 18.46 2.35
N ALA A 60 -3.12 17.72 1.66
CA ALA A 60 -2.20 16.74 2.25
C ALA A 60 -0.98 17.37 2.94
N GLY A 61 -0.80 18.68 2.83
CA GLY A 61 0.42 19.36 3.27
C GLY A 61 1.60 19.08 2.34
N LYS A 62 2.81 19.43 2.80
CA LYS A 62 4.08 19.22 2.10
C LYS A 62 5.08 18.41 2.92
N LYS A 63 4.83 18.21 4.22
CA LYS A 63 5.69 17.44 5.12
C LYS A 63 5.22 15.99 5.21
N GLY A 64 6.14 15.12 5.62
CA GLY A 64 5.88 13.68 5.77
C GLY A 64 5.72 12.97 4.43
N THR A 65 4.99 11.86 4.43
CA THR A 65 4.88 10.96 3.27
C THR A 65 3.54 11.04 2.54
N LEU A 66 2.52 11.69 3.12
CA LEU A 66 1.15 11.70 2.58
C LEU A 66 1.08 12.29 1.16
N ALA A 67 1.55 13.52 0.96
CA ALA A 67 1.40 14.22 -0.32
C ALA A 67 2.15 13.51 -1.46
N ALA A 68 3.40 13.10 -1.20
CA ALA A 68 4.20 12.35 -2.16
C ALA A 68 3.57 11.00 -2.51
N SER A 69 3.00 10.30 -1.53
CA SER A 69 2.33 9.01 -1.75
C SER A 69 1.04 9.15 -2.55
N LEU A 70 0.22 10.17 -2.27
CA LEU A 70 -0.99 10.46 -3.03
C LEU A 70 -0.67 10.85 -4.48
N GLN A 71 0.34 11.71 -4.70
CA GLN A 71 0.80 12.02 -6.06
C GLN A 71 1.33 10.75 -6.75
N ALA A 72 2.03 9.90 -5.99
CA ALA A 72 2.58 8.67 -6.54
C ALA A 72 1.50 7.70 -7.04
N ILE A 73 0.38 7.61 -6.32
CA ILE A 73 -0.81 6.85 -6.73
C ILE A 73 -1.48 7.53 -7.93
N ALA A 74 -1.66 8.86 -7.88
CA ALA A 74 -2.35 9.64 -8.90
C ALA A 74 -1.71 9.55 -10.29
N ASP A 75 -0.38 9.45 -10.39
CA ASP A 75 0.28 9.32 -11.70
C ASP A 75 0.03 7.94 -12.36
N GLN A 76 -0.38 6.92 -11.58
CA GLN A 76 -0.74 5.60 -12.12
C GLN A 76 -2.23 5.51 -12.42
N SER A 77 -3.08 5.83 -11.43
CA SER A 77 -4.53 5.73 -11.53
C SER A 77 -5.24 6.64 -10.51
N LYS A 78 -6.57 6.70 -10.58
CA LYS A 78 -7.40 7.46 -9.63
C LYS A 78 -8.31 6.52 -8.83
N PRO A 79 -7.74 5.64 -7.99
CA PRO A 79 -8.54 4.71 -7.22
C PRO A 79 -9.20 5.40 -6.04
N VAL A 80 -10.19 4.71 -5.45
CA VAL A 80 -10.69 5.05 -4.13
C VAL A 80 -9.61 4.68 -3.12
N THR A 81 -9.22 5.64 -2.29
CA THR A 81 -8.13 5.49 -1.32
C THR A 81 -8.63 5.80 0.08
N VAL A 82 -8.43 4.88 1.00
CA VAL A 82 -8.59 5.09 2.44
C VAL A 82 -7.24 5.50 3.01
N VAL A 83 -7.18 6.68 3.61
CA VAL A 83 -5.97 7.21 4.25
C VAL A 83 -6.17 7.26 5.75
N VAL A 84 -5.19 6.77 6.50
CA VAL A 84 -5.06 7.01 7.94
C VAL A 84 -3.83 7.87 8.17
N ARG A 85 -4.03 9.09 8.66
CA ARG A 85 -2.94 9.98 9.05
C ARG A 85 -2.49 9.66 10.47
N VAL A 86 -1.20 9.57 10.68
CA VAL A 86 -0.58 9.33 12.00
C VAL A 86 0.36 10.49 12.33
N GLU A 87 0.52 10.78 13.62
CA GLU A 87 1.46 11.79 14.11
C GLU A 87 2.90 11.34 13.95
N ASP A 88 3.77 12.28 13.56
CA ASP A 88 5.21 12.11 13.62
C ASP A 88 5.64 11.95 15.10
N GLY A 89 6.66 11.14 15.35
CA GLY A 89 7.27 11.03 16.67
C GLY A 89 7.83 12.37 17.16
N THR A 90 7.90 12.54 18.47
CA THR A 90 8.48 13.70 19.15
C THR A 90 9.70 13.25 19.95
N GLY A 91 10.89 13.59 19.45
CA GLY A 91 12.15 13.29 20.12
C GLY A 91 13.26 14.21 19.63
N ASP A 92 14.27 14.42 20.47
CA ASP A 92 15.43 15.26 20.16
C ASP A 92 16.37 14.59 19.14
N ASP A 93 16.38 13.26 19.09
CA ASP A 93 17.16 12.44 18.15
C ASP A 93 16.29 11.82 17.05
N GLU A 94 16.81 11.77 15.82
CA GLU A 94 16.11 11.18 14.65
C GLU A 94 15.75 9.70 14.84
N GLU A 95 16.53 8.94 15.60
CA GLU A 95 16.25 7.52 15.89
C GLU A 95 15.06 7.36 16.84
N THR A 96 15.03 8.15 17.92
CA THR A 96 13.92 8.17 18.88
C THR A 96 12.63 8.62 18.21
N LYS A 97 12.73 9.63 17.34
CA LYS A 97 11.62 10.12 16.52
C LYS A 97 11.09 9.03 15.59
N LEU A 98 11.97 8.31 14.90
CA LEU A 98 11.57 7.19 14.03
C LEU A 98 10.90 6.08 14.84
N ALA A 99 11.46 5.68 15.98
CA ALA A 99 10.90 4.62 16.82
C ALA A 99 9.49 4.95 17.35
N GLN A 100 9.25 6.19 17.76
CA GLN A 100 7.91 6.65 18.13
C GLN A 100 6.97 6.70 16.92
N THR A 101 7.46 7.16 15.77
CA THR A 101 6.66 7.17 14.52
C THR A 101 6.24 5.75 14.13
N VAL A 102 7.15 4.78 14.22
CA VAL A 102 6.88 3.36 13.99
C VAL A 102 5.82 2.84 14.95
N SER A 103 5.90 3.20 16.24
CA SER A 103 4.92 2.81 17.24
C SER A 103 3.53 3.38 16.92
N ASN A 104 3.46 4.66 16.51
CA ASN A 104 2.22 5.31 16.13
C ASN A 104 1.63 4.68 14.84
N ILE A 105 2.47 4.30 13.87
CA ILE A 105 2.04 3.66 12.63
C ILE A 105 1.50 2.26 12.89
N ILE A 106 2.16 1.45 13.71
CA ILE A 106 1.64 0.12 14.11
C ILE A 106 0.28 0.30 14.79
N GLY A 107 0.21 1.28 15.68
CA GLY A 107 -1.01 1.65 16.37
C GLY A 107 -1.45 0.65 17.43
N THR A 108 -2.46 1.05 18.18
CA THR A 108 -3.06 0.29 19.27
C THR A 108 -4.58 0.50 19.27
N THR A 109 -5.25 -0.04 20.27
CA THR A 109 -6.62 0.34 20.61
C THR A 109 -6.54 1.38 21.72
N ASP A 110 -7.15 2.55 21.53
CA ASP A 110 -7.22 3.58 22.56
C ASP A 110 -8.20 3.20 23.69
N GLU A 111 -8.21 3.97 24.77
CA GLU A 111 -9.11 3.75 25.92
C GLU A 111 -10.61 3.86 25.55
N ASN A 112 -10.92 4.50 24.42
CA ASN A 112 -12.27 4.65 23.88
C ASN A 112 -12.65 3.52 22.92
N GLY A 113 -11.77 2.52 22.72
CA GLY A 113 -11.99 1.40 21.81
C GLY A 113 -11.74 1.73 20.33
N GLN A 114 -11.20 2.90 20.00
CA GLN A 114 -10.83 3.28 18.63
C GLN A 114 -9.48 2.68 18.26
N TYR A 115 -9.42 2.10 17.06
CA TYR A 115 -8.17 1.63 16.50
C TYR A 115 -7.36 2.79 15.93
N THR A 116 -6.04 2.77 16.14
CA THR A 116 -5.10 3.77 15.63
C THR A 116 -4.12 3.16 14.63
N GLY A 117 -3.42 3.99 13.85
CA GLY A 117 -2.41 3.55 12.88
C GLY A 117 -2.94 2.50 11.88
N LEU A 118 -2.18 1.42 11.69
CA LEU A 118 -2.53 0.30 10.81
C LEU A 118 -3.82 -0.41 11.25
N LYS A 119 -4.08 -0.50 12.55
CA LYS A 119 -5.31 -1.12 13.05
C LYS A 119 -6.55 -0.33 12.65
N ALA A 120 -6.45 0.99 12.46
CA ALA A 120 -7.57 1.81 12.01
C ALA A 120 -8.10 1.37 10.63
N LEU A 121 -7.24 0.79 9.77
CA LEU A 121 -7.66 0.26 8.47
C LEU A 121 -8.63 -0.93 8.61
N MET A 122 -8.59 -1.66 9.73
CA MET A 122 -9.51 -2.76 10.01
C MET A 122 -10.93 -2.25 10.25
N GLY A 123 -11.06 -1.04 10.83
CA GLY A 123 -12.33 -0.34 11.03
C GLY A 123 -12.79 0.50 9.84
N ALA A 124 -12.03 0.55 8.74
CA ALA A 124 -12.32 1.42 7.61
C ALA A 124 -13.69 1.15 6.98
N GLU A 125 -14.13 -0.10 6.87
CA GLU A 125 -15.41 -0.46 6.28
C GLU A 125 -16.58 0.13 7.07
N SER A 126 -16.51 0.10 8.41
CA SER A 126 -17.56 0.66 9.28
C SER A 126 -17.61 2.19 9.24
N VAL A 127 -16.46 2.85 9.06
CA VAL A 127 -16.36 4.32 9.09
C VAL A 127 -16.63 4.94 7.71
N THR A 128 -16.05 4.34 6.66
CA THR A 128 -16.03 4.90 5.30
C THR A 128 -16.95 4.16 4.33
N GLY A 129 -17.51 3.02 4.72
CA GLY A 129 -18.33 2.17 3.87
C GLY A 129 -17.56 1.33 2.86
N VAL A 130 -16.22 1.39 2.86
CA VAL A 130 -15.37 0.64 1.91
C VAL A 130 -14.26 -0.11 2.61
N LYS A 131 -13.95 -1.30 2.11
CA LYS A 131 -12.89 -2.17 2.63
C LYS A 131 -11.64 -2.09 1.76
N PRO A 132 -10.51 -1.59 2.27
CA PRO A 132 -9.27 -1.54 1.48
C PRO A 132 -8.70 -2.94 1.26
N ARG A 133 -8.24 -3.21 0.04
CA ARG A 133 -7.68 -4.51 -0.39
C ARG A 133 -6.22 -4.42 -0.83
N ILE A 134 -5.73 -3.22 -1.05
CA ILE A 134 -4.35 -2.94 -1.46
C ILE A 134 -3.73 -2.07 -0.35
N LEU A 135 -2.82 -2.60 0.44
CA LEU A 135 -2.29 -1.91 1.63
C LEU A 135 -0.82 -1.54 1.49
N GLY A 136 -0.42 -0.43 2.12
CA GLY A 136 0.99 -0.05 2.21
C GLY A 136 1.23 1.12 3.15
N VAL A 137 2.49 1.27 3.57
CA VAL A 137 2.96 2.40 4.40
C VAL A 137 4.15 3.05 3.70
N PRO A 138 3.91 3.85 2.63
CA PRO A 138 5.02 4.25 1.79
C PRO A 138 6.03 5.13 2.51
N GLY A 139 7.30 4.74 2.48
CA GLY A 139 8.41 5.50 3.04
C GLY A 139 8.55 5.43 4.56
N LEU A 140 7.74 4.62 5.25
CA LEU A 140 7.82 4.39 6.70
C LEU A 140 7.56 2.91 7.07
N ASP A 141 7.87 2.01 6.15
CA ASP A 141 7.66 0.57 6.21
C ASP A 141 8.89 -0.16 6.77
N THR A 142 9.29 0.22 7.99
CA THR A 142 10.33 -0.50 8.74
C THR A 142 9.95 -1.97 8.95
N LYS A 143 10.91 -2.81 9.36
CA LYS A 143 10.66 -4.23 9.60
C LYS A 143 9.48 -4.46 10.56
N GLU A 144 9.40 -3.68 11.63
CA GLU A 144 8.35 -3.75 12.64
C GLU A 144 6.98 -3.39 12.06
N VAL A 145 6.92 -2.32 11.25
CA VAL A 145 5.71 -1.90 10.52
C VAL A 145 5.29 -2.97 9.52
N ALA A 146 6.23 -3.54 8.77
CA ALA A 146 5.97 -4.59 7.79
C ALA A 146 5.39 -5.86 8.43
N VAL A 147 5.89 -6.26 9.61
CA VAL A 147 5.32 -7.38 10.37
C VAL A 147 3.88 -7.08 10.82
N ALA A 148 3.63 -5.88 11.35
CA ALA A 148 2.28 -5.48 11.74
C ALA A 148 1.31 -5.40 10.54
N LEU A 149 1.79 -4.85 9.42
CA LEU A 149 1.04 -4.77 8.17
C LEU A 149 0.66 -6.17 7.66
N ALA A 150 1.53 -7.16 7.80
CA ALA A 150 1.24 -8.55 7.42
C ALA A 150 0.00 -9.10 8.13
N SER A 151 -0.09 -8.90 9.44
CA SER A 151 -1.24 -9.34 10.25
C SER A 151 -2.53 -8.62 9.82
N VAL A 152 -2.46 -7.30 9.60
CA VAL A 152 -3.60 -6.51 9.13
C VAL A 152 -4.06 -6.96 7.73
N CYS A 153 -3.11 -7.29 6.84
CA CYS A 153 -3.44 -7.82 5.51
C CYS A 153 -4.20 -9.15 5.59
N GLN A 154 -3.81 -10.04 6.51
CA GLN A 154 -4.49 -11.33 6.71
C GLN A 154 -5.92 -11.14 7.21
N GLU A 155 -6.14 -10.28 8.21
CA GLU A 155 -7.48 -10.00 8.74
C GLU A 155 -8.38 -9.34 7.69
N LEU A 156 -7.85 -8.39 6.93
CA LEU A 156 -8.60 -7.71 5.89
C LEU A 156 -8.74 -8.53 4.60
N ASN A 157 -8.07 -9.68 4.47
CA ASN A 157 -7.92 -10.38 3.19
C ASN A 157 -7.48 -9.40 2.09
N ALA A 158 -6.43 -8.65 2.40
CA ALA A 158 -5.83 -7.62 1.57
C ALA A 158 -4.40 -8.04 1.21
N PHE A 159 -3.78 -7.31 0.29
CA PHE A 159 -2.41 -7.53 -0.15
C PHE A 159 -1.55 -6.31 0.14
N GLY A 160 -0.43 -6.51 0.81
CA GLY A 160 0.49 -5.48 1.29
C GLY A 160 1.73 -5.33 0.41
N TYR A 161 2.10 -4.09 0.11
CA TYR A 161 3.35 -3.75 -0.58
C TYR A 161 4.31 -3.08 0.38
N ILE A 162 5.50 -3.68 0.52
CA ILE A 162 6.58 -3.19 1.38
C ILE A 162 7.87 -3.07 0.58
N SER A 163 8.72 -2.15 0.97
CA SER A 163 10.08 -1.95 0.49
C SER A 163 11.04 -2.79 1.33
N ALA A 164 12.18 -3.18 0.75
CA ALA A 164 13.27 -3.72 1.54
C ALA A 164 13.96 -2.58 2.32
N TRP A 165 13.35 -2.20 3.44
CA TRP A 165 13.72 -1.02 4.23
C TRP A 165 15.22 -0.97 4.55
N GLY A 166 15.87 0.14 4.19
CA GLY A 166 17.27 0.40 4.49
C GLY A 166 18.28 -0.49 3.75
N CYS A 167 17.83 -1.38 2.85
CA CYS A 167 18.72 -2.29 2.12
C CYS A 167 19.39 -1.56 0.94
N LYS A 168 20.72 -1.60 0.89
CA LYS A 168 21.52 -1.01 -0.19
C LYS A 168 22.01 -2.04 -1.19
N THR A 169 22.09 -3.31 -0.78
CA THR A 169 22.61 -4.39 -1.62
C THR A 169 21.57 -5.48 -1.86
N ILE A 170 21.77 -6.24 -2.94
CA ILE A 170 20.93 -7.40 -3.29
C ILE A 170 20.93 -8.42 -2.15
N SER A 171 22.09 -8.70 -1.55
CA SER A 171 22.21 -9.66 -0.44
C SER A 171 21.40 -9.23 0.78
N GLU A 172 21.41 -7.93 1.11
CA GLU A 172 20.59 -7.39 2.21
C GLU A 172 19.10 -7.49 1.89
N ALA A 173 18.67 -7.17 0.66
CA ALA A 173 17.28 -7.30 0.27
C ALA A 173 16.78 -8.76 0.34
N LYS A 174 17.62 -9.72 -0.07
CA LYS A 174 17.34 -11.16 0.07
C LYS A 174 17.21 -11.58 1.53
N ALA A 175 18.14 -11.14 2.39
CA ALA A 175 18.08 -11.43 3.81
C ALA A 175 16.87 -10.76 4.48
N TYR A 176 16.49 -9.55 4.05
CA TYR A 176 15.30 -8.86 4.54
C TYR A 176 14.04 -9.67 4.24
N ARG A 177 13.89 -10.18 3.01
CA ARG A 177 12.75 -11.00 2.59
C ARG A 177 12.59 -12.28 3.41
N GLN A 178 13.67 -12.87 3.92
CA GLN A 178 13.62 -14.08 4.76
C GLN A 178 12.96 -13.85 6.13
N ASN A 179 12.79 -12.60 6.57
CA ASN A 179 12.08 -12.30 7.82
C ASN A 179 10.56 -12.52 7.73
N PHE A 180 10.00 -12.67 6.53
CA PHE A 180 8.57 -12.75 6.29
C PHE A 180 8.17 -14.09 5.67
N SER A 181 7.14 -14.73 6.21
CA SER A 181 6.55 -15.96 5.65
C SER A 181 5.15 -15.75 5.09
N GLN A 182 4.59 -14.56 5.29
CA GLN A 182 3.22 -14.21 4.91
C GLN A 182 3.11 -14.09 3.40
N ARG A 183 2.10 -14.75 2.82
CA ARG A 183 1.83 -14.72 1.38
C ARG A 183 1.24 -13.38 0.93
N GLU A 184 0.66 -12.64 1.86
CA GLU A 184 -0.03 -11.38 1.63
C GLU A 184 0.94 -10.21 1.40
N LEU A 185 2.24 -10.41 1.59
CA LEU A 185 3.25 -9.37 1.42
C LEU A 185 4.08 -9.56 0.14
N MET A 186 4.29 -8.46 -0.58
CA MET A 186 5.28 -8.36 -1.64
C MET A 186 6.36 -7.35 -1.24
N VAL A 187 7.60 -7.83 -1.16
CA VAL A 187 8.79 -7.00 -0.96
C VAL A 187 9.25 -6.46 -2.31
N ILE A 188 9.47 -5.16 -2.40
CA ILE A 188 9.96 -4.45 -3.58
C ILE A 188 11.33 -3.86 -3.29
N TRP A 189 12.29 -4.06 -4.19
CA TRP A 189 13.58 -3.40 -4.15
C TRP A 189 14.15 -3.25 -5.57
N PRO A 190 14.73 -2.11 -5.93
CA PRO A 190 14.96 -0.90 -5.12
C PRO A 190 13.80 0.11 -5.22
N ASP A 191 14.05 1.39 -4.93
CA ASP A 191 13.09 2.49 -5.10
C ASP A 191 13.24 3.18 -6.45
N PHE A 192 12.24 4.00 -6.82
CA PHE A 192 12.34 4.89 -7.97
C PHE A 192 12.94 6.24 -7.58
N LEU A 193 13.36 6.99 -8.60
CA LEU A 193 13.69 8.40 -8.51
C LEU A 193 12.67 9.20 -9.32
N ALA A 194 12.24 10.34 -8.82
CA ALA A 194 11.37 11.27 -9.54
C ALA A 194 11.76 12.72 -9.24
N TRP A 195 11.33 13.64 -10.12
CA TRP A 195 11.53 15.06 -9.89
C TRP A 195 10.51 15.58 -8.88
N ASP A 196 10.98 16.12 -7.75
CA ASP A 196 10.14 16.79 -6.77
C ASP A 196 10.01 18.27 -7.13
N THR A 197 8.79 18.72 -7.41
CA THR A 197 8.49 20.11 -7.76
C THR A 197 8.55 21.07 -6.57
N VAL A 198 8.49 20.57 -5.32
CA VAL A 198 8.58 21.39 -4.10
C VAL A 198 10.02 21.77 -3.83
N THR A 199 10.94 20.81 -3.87
CA THR A 199 12.38 21.05 -3.66
C THR A 199 13.12 21.38 -4.96
N SER A 200 12.49 21.16 -6.12
CA SER A 200 13.12 21.27 -7.44
C SER A 200 14.38 20.42 -7.58
N THR A 201 14.33 19.20 -7.03
CA THR A 201 15.43 18.23 -7.08
C THR A 201 14.90 16.83 -7.36
N THR A 202 15.78 15.93 -7.81
CA THR A 202 15.44 14.51 -7.86
C THR A 202 15.37 13.96 -6.44
N ALA A 203 14.23 13.40 -6.07
CA ALA A 203 13.98 12.77 -4.77
C ALA A 203 13.60 11.30 -4.95
N THR A 204 13.69 10.54 -3.86
CA THR A 204 13.22 9.16 -3.81
C THR A 204 11.71 9.12 -4.00
N ALA A 205 11.27 8.38 -5.02
CA ALA A 205 9.87 8.05 -5.22
C ALA A 205 9.64 6.62 -4.73
N TYR A 206 8.92 6.50 -3.61
CA TYR A 206 8.68 5.21 -2.96
C TYR A 206 8.03 4.22 -3.92
N ALA A 207 8.71 3.10 -4.17
CA ALA A 207 8.20 2.06 -5.07
C ALA A 207 6.92 1.42 -4.51
N THR A 208 6.75 1.39 -3.20
CA THR A 208 5.53 0.97 -2.52
C THR A 208 4.33 1.82 -2.91
N ALA A 209 4.42 3.16 -2.85
CA ALA A 209 3.31 4.04 -3.26
C ALA A 209 2.94 3.86 -4.74
N ARG A 210 3.94 3.71 -5.61
CA ARG A 210 3.75 3.43 -7.04
C ARG A 210 3.07 2.08 -7.25
N ALA A 211 3.46 1.05 -6.50
CA ALA A 211 2.85 -0.27 -6.55
C ALA A 211 1.38 -0.25 -6.10
N LEU A 212 1.01 0.54 -5.09
CA LEU A 212 -0.40 0.72 -4.69
C LEU A 212 -1.25 1.25 -5.85
N GLY A 213 -0.81 2.33 -6.49
CA GLY A 213 -1.52 2.93 -7.63
C GLY A 213 -1.54 2.04 -8.87
N LEU A 214 -0.43 1.33 -9.13
CA LEU A 214 -0.31 0.41 -10.26
C LEU A 214 -1.20 -0.82 -10.06
N ARG A 215 -1.25 -1.37 -8.85
CA ARG A 215 -2.12 -2.50 -8.53
C ARG A 215 -3.59 -2.12 -8.72
N ALA A 216 -3.98 -0.94 -8.26
CA ALA A 216 -5.34 -0.47 -8.44
C ALA A 216 -5.68 -0.24 -9.93
N LYS A 217 -4.74 0.27 -10.72
CA LYS A 217 -4.88 0.40 -12.18
C LYS A 217 -5.12 -0.94 -12.85
N ILE A 218 -4.27 -1.93 -12.54
CA ILE A 218 -4.34 -3.27 -13.12
C ILE A 218 -5.70 -3.91 -12.79
N ASP A 219 -6.15 -3.78 -11.54
CA ASP A 219 -7.45 -4.30 -11.11
C ASP A 219 -8.63 -3.71 -11.88
N GLN A 220 -8.56 -2.40 -12.18
CA GLN A 220 -9.62 -1.70 -12.91
C GLN A 220 -9.60 -2.00 -14.42
N GLU A 221 -8.41 -2.06 -15.03
CA GLU A 221 -8.27 -2.17 -16.49
C GLU A 221 -8.22 -3.62 -17.00
N GLN A 222 -7.52 -4.49 -16.28
CA GLN A 222 -7.27 -5.89 -16.70
C GLN A 222 -7.94 -6.89 -15.76
N GLY A 223 -8.08 -6.55 -14.48
CA GLY A 223 -8.65 -7.40 -13.44
C GLY A 223 -7.60 -7.96 -12.49
N TRP A 224 -8.09 -8.45 -11.35
CA TRP A 224 -7.26 -8.84 -10.21
C TRP A 224 -6.30 -10.00 -10.49
N HIS A 225 -6.54 -10.78 -11.54
CA HIS A 225 -5.71 -11.92 -11.91
C HIS A 225 -4.39 -11.51 -12.57
N LYS A 226 -4.28 -10.27 -13.08
CA LYS A 226 -3.04 -9.79 -13.68
C LYS A 226 -2.03 -9.40 -12.60
N THR A 227 -0.78 -9.84 -12.79
CA THR A 227 0.34 -9.54 -11.91
C THR A 227 0.90 -8.13 -12.14
N LEU A 228 1.59 -7.58 -11.13
CA LEU A 228 2.28 -6.28 -11.24
C LEU A 228 3.41 -6.28 -12.29
N SER A 229 3.94 -7.46 -12.60
CA SER A 229 5.11 -7.63 -13.47
C SER A 229 4.83 -7.19 -14.91
N ASN A 230 5.86 -6.57 -15.51
CA ASN A 230 5.90 -6.10 -16.89
C ASN A 230 4.86 -5.02 -17.22
N VAL A 231 4.47 -4.19 -16.25
CA VAL A 231 3.59 -3.04 -16.47
C VAL A 231 4.43 -1.76 -16.35
N GLY A 232 4.21 -0.81 -17.26
CA GLY A 232 4.96 0.44 -17.26
C GLY A 232 4.60 1.32 -16.07
N VAL A 233 5.62 1.91 -15.44
CA VAL A 233 5.47 2.81 -14.29
C VAL A 233 5.59 4.27 -14.75
N ASN A 234 4.56 5.06 -14.48
CA ASN A 234 4.54 6.50 -14.78
C ASN A 234 5.21 7.33 -13.68
N GLY A 235 5.64 8.56 -14.00
CA GLY A 235 6.08 9.55 -13.00
C GLY A 235 7.44 9.24 -12.35
N VAL A 236 8.30 8.48 -13.04
CA VAL A 236 9.63 8.09 -12.56
C VAL A 236 10.69 8.44 -13.60
N THR A 237 11.86 8.88 -13.14
CA THR A 237 13.00 9.31 -13.96
C THR A 237 14.22 8.41 -13.82
N GLY A 238 14.25 7.56 -12.78
CA GLY A 238 15.36 6.66 -12.50
C GLY A 238 15.01 5.59 -11.48
N ILE A 239 16.01 4.76 -11.17
CA ILE A 239 15.97 3.72 -10.14
C ILE A 239 17.07 4.05 -9.13
N SER A 240 16.81 3.89 -7.83
CA SER A 240 17.71 4.31 -6.76
C SER A 240 18.95 3.41 -6.63
N ALA A 241 18.87 2.16 -7.04
CA ALA A 241 19.99 1.24 -7.17
C ALA A 241 20.00 0.57 -8.55
N SER A 242 21.18 0.35 -9.10
CA SER A 242 21.32 -0.37 -10.37
C SER A 242 21.04 -1.85 -10.14
N VAL A 243 20.10 -2.40 -10.91
CA VAL A 243 19.83 -3.84 -10.97
C VAL A 243 20.15 -4.30 -12.39
N PHE A 244 21.14 -5.17 -12.53
CA PHE A 244 21.45 -5.73 -13.85
C PHE A 244 20.37 -6.74 -14.26
N TRP A 245 19.83 -6.55 -15.46
CA TRP A 245 18.86 -7.44 -16.07
C TRP A 245 19.12 -7.53 -17.58
N ASP A 246 19.00 -8.73 -18.13
CA ASP A 246 19.19 -9.06 -19.53
C ASP A 246 18.16 -10.12 -19.94
N LEU A 247 17.61 -10.01 -21.15
CA LEU A 247 16.54 -10.91 -21.62
C LEU A 247 17.06 -12.31 -21.98
N GLN A 248 18.31 -12.40 -22.45
CA GLN A 248 18.88 -13.62 -23.01
C GLN A 248 19.81 -14.35 -22.03
N LYS A 249 20.31 -13.64 -21.01
CA LYS A 249 21.22 -14.21 -20.03
C LYS A 249 20.49 -14.59 -18.74
N SER A 250 20.77 -15.78 -18.25
CA SER A 250 20.42 -16.23 -16.91
C SER A 250 21.47 -15.80 -15.88
N GLY A 251 21.07 -15.66 -14.62
CA GLY A 251 21.98 -15.32 -13.52
C GLY A 251 22.18 -13.82 -13.36
N THR A 252 21.17 -13.04 -13.76
CA THR A 252 21.14 -11.59 -13.57
C THR A 252 20.83 -11.23 -12.11
N ASP A 253 21.10 -9.99 -11.72
CA ASP A 253 20.75 -9.50 -10.37
C ASP A 253 19.24 -9.62 -10.12
N ALA A 254 18.46 -9.35 -11.16
CA ALA A 254 17.01 -9.51 -11.14
C ALA A 254 16.58 -10.98 -10.95
N ASP A 255 17.29 -11.95 -11.56
CA ASP A 255 17.01 -13.37 -11.33
C ASP A 255 17.26 -13.75 -9.86
N LEU A 256 18.37 -13.29 -9.28
CA LEU A 256 18.75 -13.56 -7.89
C LEU A 256 17.76 -12.97 -6.88
N LEU A 257 17.16 -11.82 -7.19
CA LEU A 257 16.12 -11.18 -6.38
C LEU A 257 14.78 -11.91 -6.52
N ASN A 258 14.38 -12.21 -7.75
CA ASN A 258 13.13 -12.90 -8.03
C ASN A 258 13.09 -14.31 -7.43
N GLU A 259 14.20 -15.05 -7.50
CA GLU A 259 14.34 -16.36 -6.85
C GLU A 259 14.15 -16.27 -5.33
N ALA A 260 14.60 -15.17 -4.71
CA ALA A 260 14.41 -14.92 -3.29
C ALA A 260 13.01 -14.39 -2.93
N GLY A 261 12.14 -14.17 -3.92
CA GLY A 261 10.80 -13.60 -3.70
C GLY A 261 10.80 -12.09 -3.45
N VAL A 262 11.79 -11.37 -3.98
CA VAL A 262 11.85 -9.91 -4.00
C VAL A 262 11.52 -9.42 -5.40
N THR A 263 10.48 -8.59 -5.52
CA THR A 263 10.11 -7.94 -6.78
C THR A 263 11.10 -6.82 -7.07
N THR A 264 11.62 -6.78 -8.28
CA THR A 264 12.58 -5.74 -8.67
C THR A 264 12.10 -4.89 -9.84
N LEU A 265 12.79 -3.77 -10.02
CA LEU A 265 12.52 -2.75 -11.01
C LEU A 265 13.53 -2.92 -12.16
N VAL A 266 13.04 -2.94 -13.39
CA VAL A 266 13.88 -3.09 -14.57
C VAL A 266 13.61 -1.96 -15.56
N ARG A 267 14.65 -1.57 -16.30
CA ARG A 267 14.53 -0.57 -17.37
C ARG A 267 14.62 -1.26 -18.74
N ARG A 268 13.45 -1.55 -19.32
CA ARG A 268 13.29 -2.03 -20.71
C ARG A 268 12.06 -1.38 -21.32
N ASP A 269 12.26 -0.65 -22.41
CA ASP A 269 11.22 0.14 -23.09
C ASP A 269 10.48 1.08 -22.11
N GLY A 270 11.22 1.66 -21.16
CA GLY A 270 10.69 2.40 -20.01
C GLY A 270 11.01 1.74 -18.68
N PHE A 271 10.48 2.28 -17.59
CA PHE A 271 10.57 1.71 -16.24
C PHE A 271 9.41 0.75 -16.00
N ARG A 272 9.72 -0.45 -15.47
CA ARG A 272 8.77 -1.53 -15.23
C ARG A 272 9.07 -2.24 -13.92
#